data_AF-A0A1Q7C0B7-F1
#
_entry.id   AF-A0A1Q7C0B7-F1
#
_cell.length_a   1.000
_cell.length_b   1.000
_cell.length_c   1.000
_cell.angle_alpha   90.00
_cell.angle_beta   90.00
_cell.angle_gamma   90.00
#
_symmetry.space_group_name_H-M   'P 1'
#
loop_
_entity.id
_entity.type
_entity.pdbx_description
1 polymer ?
#
loop_
_entity_poly.entity_id
_entity_poly.type
_entity_poly.pdbx_seq_one_letter_code
_entity_poly.pdbx_strand_id
1 'polypeptide(L)'
;MPGWNPFDGRSETARKIAVSLVLGAVTFALTQVFRTNDTLSIGASVFASGVVLVIQFLLSVERQLERVRSDVDGQLNLVAARMASAVGASTEAARLFGAVDSSAVARGNVEELVRNIARMPINTVHPLTALADEELGRLSRFFRELSEGGELFYDGENRDWLLALARKARTSICATSSMVSGESGRSWADDGLWNSDLGQRYLECQRDAARRGVVVRRVFILQAEDQLADPGFQDLLAHQRDLGFDVRVLPPRKRHLVPKSALFGFAIFDDVASYETTFLVRTGAETRSTVITTRLVVNRDRVRNRVRGFHDLWANADETGARVS
;
A
#
# COMPACT_ATOMS: atom_id res chain seq x y z
N MET A 1 -17.37 21.16 -17.28
CA MET A 1 -18.59 21.93 -16.97
C MET A 1 -18.75 23.00 -18.06
N PRO A 2 -19.65 22.84 -19.03
CA PRO A 2 -19.94 23.88 -20.02
C PRO A 2 -20.86 24.93 -19.39
N GLY A 3 -20.51 26.20 -19.59
CA GLY A 3 -21.15 27.34 -18.96
C GLY A 3 -22.62 27.49 -19.36
N TRP A 4 -23.49 27.47 -18.35
CA TRP A 4 -24.85 27.95 -18.45
C TRP A 4 -24.82 29.45 -18.77
N ASN A 5 -25.19 29.82 -20.00
CA ASN A 5 -25.26 31.21 -20.42
C ASN A 5 -26.72 31.66 -20.37
N PRO A 6 -27.15 32.48 -19.39
CA PRO A 6 -28.55 32.83 -19.15
C PRO A 6 -29.16 33.75 -20.23
N PHE A 7 -28.43 34.05 -21.31
CA PHE A 7 -28.84 34.98 -22.36
C PHE A 7 -29.45 34.29 -23.60
N ASP A 8 -29.42 32.96 -23.70
CA ASP A 8 -29.85 32.25 -24.91
C ASP A 8 -31.39 32.23 -25.10
N GLY A 9 -32.14 32.18 -24.00
CA GLY A 9 -33.61 32.17 -24.03
C GLY A 9 -34.25 33.49 -24.52
N ARG A 10 -33.54 34.63 -24.41
CA ARG A 10 -34.05 35.92 -24.90
C ARG A 10 -34.10 35.97 -26.43
N SER A 11 -33.15 35.31 -27.11
CA SER A 11 -33.09 35.30 -28.58
C SER A 11 -34.20 34.46 -29.20
N GLU A 12 -34.53 33.31 -28.60
CA GLU A 12 -35.57 32.42 -29.12
C GLU A 12 -36.97 33.01 -28.93
N THR A 13 -37.21 33.63 -27.77
CA THR A 13 -38.47 34.32 -27.49
C THR A 13 -38.63 35.53 -28.41
N ALA A 14 -37.56 36.31 -28.64
CA ALA A 14 -37.56 37.42 -29.59
C ALA A 14 -37.82 36.95 -31.03
N ARG A 15 -37.25 35.81 -31.45
CA ARG A 15 -37.50 35.23 -32.78
C ARG A 15 -38.95 34.81 -32.96
N LYS A 16 -39.55 34.17 -31.94
CA LYS A 16 -40.96 33.75 -31.95
C LYS A 16 -41.90 34.96 -32.07
N ILE A 17 -41.65 36.01 -31.29
CA ILE A 17 -42.38 37.28 -31.37
C ILE A 17 -42.24 37.90 -32.78
N ALA A 18 -41.02 37.94 -33.33
CA ALA A 18 -40.77 38.50 -34.66
C ALA A 18 -41.50 37.73 -35.77
N VAL A 19 -41.50 36.39 -35.74
CA VAL A 19 -42.20 35.56 -36.73
C VAL A 19 -43.72 35.78 -36.66
N SER A 20 -44.30 35.84 -35.46
CA SER A 20 -45.72 36.13 -35.28
C SER A 20 -46.10 37.53 -35.79
N LEU A 21 -45.23 38.52 -35.55
CA LEU A 21 -45.43 39.89 -36.01
C LEU A 21 -45.38 40.02 -37.55
N VAL A 22 -44.42 39.32 -38.18
CA VAL A 22 -44.30 39.25 -39.64
C VAL A 22 -45.52 38.57 -40.26
N LEU A 23 -45.98 37.47 -39.68
CA LEU A 23 -47.13 36.74 -40.22
C LEU A 23 -48.43 37.56 -40.07
N GLY A 24 -48.61 38.24 -38.94
CA GLY A 24 -49.71 39.20 -38.74
C GLY A 24 -49.71 40.35 -39.74
N ALA A 25 -48.53 40.91 -40.04
CA ALA A 25 -48.37 41.97 -41.03
C ALA A 25 -48.71 41.48 -42.46
N VAL A 26 -48.31 40.26 -42.81
CA VAL A 26 -48.65 39.63 -44.10
C VAL A 26 -50.16 39.38 -44.21
N THR A 27 -50.81 38.87 -43.16
CA THR A 27 -52.27 38.68 -43.14
C THR A 27 -53.01 40.02 -43.27
N PHE A 28 -52.57 41.07 -42.58
CA PHE A 28 -53.16 42.41 -42.68
C PHE A 28 -53.01 42.99 -44.10
N ALA A 29 -51.81 42.91 -44.68
CA ALA A 29 -51.54 43.38 -46.03
C ALA A 29 -52.40 42.65 -47.07
N LEU A 30 -52.52 41.32 -46.97
CA LEU A 30 -53.41 40.53 -47.83
C LEU A 30 -54.87 40.98 -47.67
N THR A 31 -55.33 41.18 -46.44
CA THR A 31 -56.74 41.56 -46.20
C THR A 31 -57.05 42.97 -46.74
N GLN A 32 -56.09 43.91 -46.68
CA GLN A 32 -56.25 45.24 -47.27
C GLN A 32 -56.30 45.21 -48.81
N VAL A 33 -55.53 44.31 -49.44
CA VAL A 33 -55.53 44.11 -50.89
C VAL A 33 -56.88 43.55 -51.38
N PHE A 34 -57.60 42.78 -50.55
CA PHE A 34 -58.91 42.21 -50.89
C PHE A 34 -60.14 43.10 -50.55
N ARG A 35 -59.94 44.35 -50.08
CA ARG A 35 -61.00 45.37 -49.84
C ARG A 35 -62.23 44.88 -49.05
N THR A 36 -62.01 44.18 -47.94
CA THR A 36 -63.05 43.92 -46.92
C THR A 36 -63.04 45.01 -45.84
N ASN A 37 -64.23 45.35 -45.31
CA ASN A 37 -64.46 46.37 -44.25
C ASN A 37 -63.28 46.50 -43.26
N ASP A 38 -62.74 47.71 -43.12
CA ASP A 38 -61.50 47.99 -42.36
C ASP A 38 -61.47 47.39 -40.95
N THR A 39 -62.62 47.33 -40.28
CA THR A 39 -62.79 46.76 -38.93
C THR A 39 -62.58 45.25 -38.87
N LEU A 40 -62.99 44.51 -39.90
CA LEU A 40 -62.86 43.05 -39.98
C LEU A 40 -61.42 42.61 -40.27
N SER A 41 -60.67 43.42 -41.04
CA SER A 41 -59.27 43.16 -41.35
C SER A 41 -58.37 43.20 -40.12
N ILE A 42 -58.55 44.23 -39.28
CA ILE A 42 -57.78 44.40 -38.04
C ILE A 42 -58.10 43.26 -37.06
N GLY A 43 -59.38 42.88 -36.94
CA GLY A 43 -59.79 41.76 -36.10
C GLY A 43 -59.17 40.42 -36.54
N ALA A 44 -59.15 40.16 -37.86
CA ALA A 44 -58.61 38.93 -38.41
C ALA A 44 -57.08 38.81 -38.25
N SER A 45 -56.31 39.89 -38.40
CA SER A 45 -54.85 39.87 -38.27
C SER A 45 -54.39 39.70 -36.83
N VAL A 46 -55.06 40.36 -35.87
CA VAL A 46 -54.81 40.19 -34.43
C VAL A 46 -55.15 38.76 -34.01
N PHE A 47 -56.27 38.22 -34.48
CA PHE A 47 -56.67 36.85 -34.21
C PHE A 47 -55.66 35.83 -34.78
N ALA A 48 -55.25 35.98 -36.04
CA ALA A 48 -54.26 35.11 -36.68
C ALA A 48 -52.90 35.15 -35.95
N SER A 49 -52.45 36.33 -35.54
CA SER A 49 -51.19 36.50 -34.78
C SER A 49 -51.25 35.83 -33.40
N GLY A 50 -52.39 35.96 -32.72
CA GLY A 50 -52.63 35.31 -31.43
C GLY A 50 -52.59 33.78 -31.53
N VAL A 51 -53.26 33.21 -32.53
CA VAL A 51 -53.26 31.76 -32.78
C VAL A 51 -51.86 31.24 -33.05
N VAL A 52 -51.08 31.95 -33.86
CA VAL A 52 -49.70 31.57 -34.20
C VAL A 52 -48.79 31.62 -32.98
N LEU A 53 -48.94 32.64 -32.12
CA LEU A 53 -48.20 32.73 -30.85
C LEU A 53 -48.51 31.55 -29.92
N VAL A 54 -49.79 31.18 -29.80
CA VAL A 54 -50.22 30.04 -28.98
C VAL A 54 -49.64 28.73 -29.51
N ILE A 55 -49.69 28.50 -30.83
CA ILE A 55 -49.09 27.31 -31.45
C ILE A 55 -47.57 27.26 -31.20
N GLN A 56 -46.87 28.38 -31.36
CA GLN A 56 -45.43 28.44 -31.09
C GLN A 56 -45.10 28.21 -29.61
N PHE A 57 -45.94 28.68 -28.70
CA PHE A 57 -45.79 28.43 -27.26
C PHE A 57 -45.98 26.94 -26.93
N LEU A 58 -47.04 26.31 -27.45
CA LEU A 58 -47.33 24.89 -27.23
C LEU A 58 -46.17 24.00 -27.72
N LEU A 59 -45.66 24.24 -28.92
CA LEU A 59 -44.51 23.52 -29.47
C LEU A 59 -43.21 23.75 -28.67
N SER A 60 -43.08 24.91 -28.02
CA SER A 60 -41.93 25.22 -27.17
C SER A 60 -41.98 24.43 -25.86
N VAL A 61 -43.15 24.34 -25.24
CA VAL A 61 -43.37 23.63 -23.99
C VAL A 61 -43.14 22.12 -24.18
N GLU A 62 -43.62 21.56 -25.28
CA GLU A 62 -43.43 20.14 -25.61
C GLU A 62 -41.94 19.77 -25.72
N ARG A 63 -41.16 20.56 -26.46
CA ARG A 63 -39.70 20.36 -26.58
C ARG A 63 -38.96 20.54 -25.25
N GLN A 64 -39.45 21.43 -24.40
CA GLN A 64 -38.84 21.67 -23.08
C GLN A 64 -39.13 20.51 -22.13
N LEU A 65 -40.34 19.94 -22.18
CA LEU A 65 -40.72 18.75 -21.43
C LEU A 65 -39.91 17.52 -21.84
N GLU A 66 -39.67 17.31 -23.14
CA GLU A 66 -38.83 16.21 -23.62
C GLU A 66 -37.38 16.32 -23.14
N ARG A 67 -36.80 17.54 -23.16
CA ARG A 67 -35.44 17.78 -22.66
C ARG A 67 -35.34 17.56 -21.15
N VAL A 68 -36.31 18.05 -20.37
CA VAL A 68 -36.34 17.85 -18.92
C VAL A 68 -36.51 16.37 -18.59
N ARG A 69 -37.40 15.65 -19.30
CA ARG A 69 -37.59 14.21 -19.12
C ARG A 69 -36.32 13.43 -19.41
N SER A 70 -35.64 13.74 -20.52
CA SER A 70 -34.36 13.14 -20.88
C SER A 70 -33.26 13.40 -19.83
N ASP A 71 -33.20 14.60 -19.25
CA ASP A 71 -32.20 14.95 -18.25
C ASP A 71 -32.48 14.26 -16.91
N VAL A 72 -33.76 14.19 -16.51
CA VAL A 72 -34.21 13.46 -15.31
C VAL A 72 -33.96 11.96 -15.44
N ASP A 73 -34.28 11.35 -16.59
CA ASP A 73 -34.01 9.92 -16.83
C ASP A 73 -32.50 9.63 -16.81
N GLY A 74 -31.68 10.53 -17.35
CA GLY A 74 -30.22 10.45 -17.27
C GLY A 74 -29.67 10.54 -15.84
N GLN A 75 -30.20 11.46 -15.04
CA GLN A 75 -29.82 11.61 -13.63
C GLN A 75 -30.27 10.42 -12.78
N LEU A 76 -31.48 9.90 -12.98
CA LEU A 76 -31.98 8.73 -12.26
C LEU A 76 -31.15 7.48 -12.57
N ASN A 77 -30.75 7.28 -13.82
CA ASN A 77 -29.88 6.17 -14.21
C ASN A 77 -28.47 6.30 -13.60
N LEU A 78 -27.91 7.52 -13.54
CA LEU A 78 -26.62 7.78 -12.89
C LEU A 78 -26.68 7.54 -11.38
N VAL A 79 -27.75 7.97 -10.73
CA VAL A 79 -27.99 7.75 -9.29
C VAL A 79 -28.18 6.26 -9.01
N ALA A 80 -28.99 5.56 -9.81
CA ALA A 80 -29.22 4.12 -9.69
C ALA A 80 -27.92 3.32 -9.87
N ALA A 81 -27.09 3.67 -10.86
CA ALA A 81 -25.80 3.01 -11.10
C ALA A 81 -24.81 3.23 -9.93
N ARG A 82 -24.73 4.46 -9.40
CA ARG A 82 -23.91 4.75 -8.22
C ARG A 82 -24.41 4.01 -6.98
N MET A 83 -25.72 3.98 -6.77
CA MET A 83 -26.35 3.29 -5.65
C MET A 83 -26.15 1.76 -5.76
N ALA A 84 -26.28 1.18 -6.95
CA ALA A 84 -26.00 -0.24 -7.19
C ALA A 84 -24.52 -0.60 -6.95
N SER A 85 -23.58 0.26 -7.33
CA SER A 85 -22.14 0.05 -7.06
C SER A 85 -21.79 0.16 -5.58
N ALA A 86 -22.37 1.14 -4.87
CA ALA A 86 -22.18 1.34 -3.44
C ALA A 86 -22.82 0.21 -2.62
N VAL A 87 -24.03 -0.22 -3.01
CA VAL A 87 -24.72 -1.37 -2.41
C VAL A 87 -23.96 -2.66 -2.72
N GLY A 88 -23.49 -2.89 -3.95
CA GLY A 88 -22.76 -4.12 -4.30
C GLY A 88 -21.48 -4.33 -3.49
N ALA A 89 -20.64 -3.31 -3.36
CA ALA A 89 -19.44 -3.36 -2.51
C ALA A 89 -19.79 -3.49 -1.02
N SER A 90 -20.88 -2.84 -0.58
CA SER A 90 -21.39 -2.94 0.79
C SER A 90 -22.00 -4.31 1.10
N THR A 91 -22.61 -4.98 0.13
CA THR A 91 -23.30 -6.26 0.30
C THR A 91 -22.30 -7.40 0.40
N GLU A 92 -21.24 -7.41 -0.39
CA GLU A 92 -20.21 -8.45 -0.28
C GLU A 92 -19.42 -8.33 1.02
N ALA A 93 -19.02 -7.10 1.40
CA ALA A 93 -18.40 -6.86 2.69
C ALA A 93 -19.34 -7.25 3.86
N ALA A 94 -20.62 -6.85 3.81
CA ALA A 94 -21.60 -7.23 4.82
C ALA A 94 -21.88 -8.74 4.85
N ARG A 95 -21.85 -9.42 3.69
CA ARG A 95 -22.02 -10.88 3.57
C ARG A 95 -20.82 -11.62 4.18
N LEU A 96 -19.60 -11.15 3.90
CA LEU A 96 -18.38 -11.71 4.50
C LEU A 96 -18.33 -11.47 6.00
N PHE A 97 -18.72 -10.28 6.49
CA PHE A 97 -18.86 -10.01 7.93
C PHE A 97 -19.98 -10.85 8.57
N GLY A 98 -21.10 -11.05 7.88
CA GLY A 98 -22.18 -11.94 8.33
C GLY A 98 -21.78 -13.42 8.36
N ALA A 99 -20.92 -13.86 7.44
CA ALA A 99 -20.35 -15.21 7.47
C ALA A 99 -19.36 -15.36 8.65
N VAL A 100 -18.58 -14.33 8.97
CA VAL A 100 -17.73 -14.29 10.16
C VAL A 100 -18.56 -14.35 11.45
N ASP A 101 -19.72 -13.70 11.50
CA ASP A 101 -20.69 -13.80 12.62
C ASP A 101 -21.15 -15.23 12.89
N SER A 102 -21.17 -16.09 11.86
CA SER A 102 -21.51 -17.51 11.99
C SER A 102 -20.32 -18.43 12.27
N SER A 103 -19.10 -17.90 12.27
CA SER A 103 -17.88 -18.66 12.55
C SER A 103 -17.52 -18.62 14.05
N ALA A 104 -16.88 -19.68 14.56
CA ALA A 104 -16.42 -19.73 15.96
C ALA A 104 -15.26 -18.75 16.27
N VAL A 105 -14.76 -18.02 15.27
CA VAL A 105 -13.73 -16.99 15.43
C VAL A 105 -14.41 -15.70 15.90
N ALA A 106 -14.01 -15.20 17.07
CA ALA A 106 -14.65 -14.06 17.71
C ALA A 106 -14.72 -12.83 16.77
N ARG A 107 -15.95 -12.42 16.41
CA ARG A 107 -16.29 -11.23 15.58
C ARG A 107 -15.44 -9.99 15.89
N GLY A 108 -15.20 -9.74 17.19
CA GLY A 108 -14.39 -8.60 17.65
C GLY A 108 -12.96 -8.60 17.10
N ASN A 109 -12.34 -9.77 16.94
CA ASN A 109 -10.96 -9.89 16.45
C ASN A 109 -10.86 -9.57 14.95
N VAL A 110 -11.89 -9.90 14.17
CA VAL A 110 -11.93 -9.62 12.72
C VAL A 110 -12.21 -8.14 12.46
N GLU A 111 -13.15 -7.54 13.19
CA GLU A 111 -13.41 -6.09 13.10
C GLU A 111 -12.18 -5.26 13.50
N GLU A 112 -11.48 -5.66 14.56
CA GLU A 112 -10.25 -5.01 15.00
C GLU A 112 -9.12 -5.16 13.96
N LEU A 113 -8.96 -6.36 13.37
CA LEU A 113 -7.99 -6.61 12.32
C LEU A 113 -8.23 -5.70 11.10
N VAL A 114 -9.46 -5.66 10.57
CA VAL A 114 -9.82 -4.82 9.42
C VAL A 114 -9.58 -3.33 9.73
N ARG A 115 -9.94 -2.89 10.95
CA ARG A 115 -9.70 -1.51 11.39
C ARG A 115 -8.21 -1.17 11.47
N ASN A 116 -7.37 -2.10 11.93
CA ASN A 116 -5.92 -1.91 12.03
C ASN A 116 -5.25 -1.87 10.65
N ILE A 117 -5.70 -2.72 9.71
CA ILE A 117 -5.23 -2.71 8.31
C ILE A 117 -5.62 -1.40 7.62
N ALA A 118 -6.86 -0.94 7.78
CA ALA A 118 -7.33 0.31 7.18
C ALA A 118 -6.60 1.56 7.69
N ARG A 119 -5.99 1.48 8.88
CA ARG A 119 -5.14 2.55 9.45
C ARG A 119 -3.70 2.52 8.94
N MET A 120 -3.27 1.45 8.26
CA MET A 120 -1.93 1.41 7.69
C MET A 120 -1.82 2.45 6.56
N PRO A 121 -0.77 3.29 6.55
CA PRO A 121 -0.58 4.26 5.48
C PRO A 121 -0.40 3.52 4.15
N ILE A 122 -1.27 3.81 3.18
CA ILE A 122 -1.20 3.26 1.82
C ILE A 122 0.03 3.87 1.14
N ASN A 123 1.17 3.22 1.31
CA ASN A 123 2.35 3.47 0.52
C ASN A 123 2.80 2.13 -0.06
N THR A 124 2.51 1.94 -1.35
CA THR A 124 2.70 0.69 -2.10
C THR A 124 4.18 0.29 -2.26
N VAL A 125 5.10 1.17 -1.84
CA VAL A 125 6.55 1.02 -2.00
C VAL A 125 7.27 0.68 -0.67
N HIS A 126 6.56 0.57 0.45
CA HIS A 126 7.17 0.40 1.77
C HIS A 126 7.35 -1.09 2.17
N PRO A 127 8.51 -1.55 2.71
CA PRO A 127 8.69 -2.95 3.14
C PRO A 127 7.65 -3.43 4.15
N LEU A 128 7.19 -2.55 5.05
CA LEU A 128 6.15 -2.88 6.03
C LEU A 128 4.78 -3.15 5.43
N THR A 129 4.39 -2.48 4.33
CA THR A 129 3.10 -2.76 3.68
C THR A 129 3.17 -4.09 2.93
N ALA A 130 4.32 -4.40 2.31
CA ALA A 130 4.54 -5.71 1.71
C ALA A 130 4.58 -6.85 2.73
N LEU A 131 5.14 -6.63 3.93
CA LEU A 131 5.11 -7.60 5.02
C LEU A 131 3.68 -7.83 5.51
N ALA A 132 2.91 -6.77 5.74
CA ALA A 132 1.51 -6.90 6.18
C ALA A 132 0.64 -7.66 5.18
N ASP A 133 0.85 -7.45 3.87
CA ASP A 133 0.17 -8.20 2.81
C ASP A 133 0.56 -9.70 2.83
N GLU A 134 1.85 -10.00 3.02
CA GLU A 134 2.33 -11.39 3.17
C GLU A 134 1.72 -12.07 4.41
N GLU A 135 1.62 -11.37 5.54
CA GLU A 135 0.98 -11.87 6.77
C GLU A 135 -0.53 -12.04 6.62
N LEU A 136 -1.22 -11.15 5.92
CA LEU A 136 -2.63 -11.30 5.57
C LEU A 136 -2.87 -12.55 4.71
N GLY A 137 -2.02 -12.76 3.70
CA GLY A 137 -2.06 -13.96 2.86
C GLY A 137 -1.78 -15.24 3.65
N ARG A 138 -0.89 -15.18 4.65
CA ARG A 138 -0.61 -16.32 5.56
C ARG A 138 -1.81 -16.63 6.44
N LEU A 139 -2.39 -15.64 7.10
CA LEU A 139 -3.59 -15.81 7.93
C LEU A 139 -4.76 -16.36 7.11
N SER A 140 -4.94 -15.87 5.87
CA SER A 140 -5.97 -16.38 4.97
C SER A 140 -5.76 -17.85 4.61
N ARG A 141 -4.52 -18.26 4.28
CA ARG A 141 -4.19 -19.67 4.01
C ARG A 141 -4.38 -20.56 5.23
N PHE A 142 -3.97 -20.09 6.41
CA PHE A 142 -4.17 -20.78 7.67
C PHE A 142 -5.65 -21.07 7.96
N PHE A 143 -6.53 -20.07 7.83
CA PHE A 143 -7.97 -20.28 8.03
C PHE A 143 -8.58 -21.20 6.96
N ARG A 144 -8.10 -21.14 5.72
CA ARG A 144 -8.53 -22.05 4.65
C ARG A 144 -8.16 -23.49 4.97
N GLU A 145 -6.89 -23.75 5.33
CA GLU A 145 -6.39 -25.09 5.67
C GLU A 145 -7.09 -25.66 6.91
N LEU A 146 -7.36 -24.83 7.94
CA LEU A 146 -8.19 -25.21 9.09
C LEU A 146 -9.63 -25.58 8.69
N SER A 147 -10.24 -24.82 7.78
CA SER A 147 -11.63 -25.05 7.34
C SER A 147 -11.76 -26.29 6.45
N GLU A 148 -10.72 -26.61 5.68
CA GLU A 148 -10.70 -27.72 4.73
C GLU A 148 -10.19 -29.02 5.37
N GLY A 149 -9.79 -28.99 6.64
CA GLY A 149 -9.26 -30.15 7.37
C GLY A 149 -7.89 -30.62 6.86
N GLY A 150 -7.11 -29.70 6.28
CA GLY A 150 -5.78 -29.99 5.74
C GLY A 150 -4.70 -30.11 6.82
N GLU A 151 -3.56 -30.68 6.45
CA GLU A 151 -2.36 -30.68 7.29
C GLU A 151 -1.69 -29.30 7.25
N LEU A 152 -1.56 -28.68 8.42
CA LEU A 152 -0.89 -27.39 8.60
C LEU A 152 0.60 -27.62 8.83
N PHE A 153 1.42 -27.29 7.83
CA PHE A 153 2.87 -27.23 8.00
C PHE A 153 3.26 -25.83 8.48
N TYR A 154 3.62 -25.73 9.76
CA TYR A 154 4.09 -24.50 10.38
C TYR A 154 5.62 -24.49 10.43
N ASP A 155 6.26 -23.97 9.38
CA ASP A 155 7.72 -23.85 9.31
C ASP A 155 8.26 -22.67 10.14
N GLY A 156 8.12 -22.77 11.47
CA GLY A 156 8.89 -22.00 12.44
C GLY A 156 8.52 -20.52 12.62
N GLU A 157 7.91 -20.22 13.77
CA GLU A 157 7.70 -18.87 14.30
C GLU A 157 9.02 -18.06 14.19
N ASN A 158 8.90 -16.78 13.81
CA ASN A 158 9.98 -15.78 13.68
C ASN A 158 10.88 -15.86 12.43
N ARG A 159 10.99 -17.01 11.77
CA ARG A 159 11.86 -17.20 10.60
C ARG A 159 11.41 -16.38 9.39
N ASP A 160 10.12 -16.16 9.28
CA ASP A 160 9.51 -15.56 8.11
C ASP A 160 9.63 -14.05 8.02
N TRP A 161 9.57 -13.32 9.13
CA TRP A 161 9.72 -11.86 9.10
C TRP A 161 11.11 -11.44 8.63
N LEU A 162 12.15 -12.15 9.08
CA LEU A 162 13.53 -11.88 8.64
C LEU A 162 13.68 -12.08 7.13
N LEU A 163 13.17 -13.19 6.60
CA LEU A 163 13.24 -13.51 5.18
C LEU A 163 12.37 -12.56 4.33
N ALA A 164 11.15 -12.25 4.78
CA ALA A 164 10.24 -11.34 4.11
C ALA A 164 10.84 -9.92 4.04
N LEU A 165 11.36 -9.40 5.15
CA LEU A 165 12.01 -8.08 5.18
C LEU A 165 13.26 -8.05 4.29
N ALA A 166 14.08 -9.10 4.28
CA ALA A 166 15.23 -9.20 3.39
C ALA A 166 14.83 -9.21 1.90
N ARG A 167 13.77 -9.96 1.55
CA ARG A 167 13.21 -9.99 0.19
C ARG A 167 12.65 -8.64 -0.23
N LYS A 168 12.03 -7.90 0.69
CA LYS A 168 11.30 -6.65 0.38
C LYS A 168 12.12 -5.37 0.59
N ALA A 169 13.33 -5.46 1.13
CA ALA A 169 14.25 -4.33 1.26
C ALA A 169 14.58 -3.73 -0.12
N ARG A 170 14.68 -2.39 -0.15
CA ARG A 170 14.83 -1.59 -1.37
C ARG A 170 16.07 -0.69 -1.36
N THR A 171 16.52 -0.23 -0.19
CA THR A 171 17.62 0.72 -0.08
C THR A 171 18.79 0.14 0.71
N SER A 172 18.54 -0.44 1.87
CA SER A 172 19.62 -0.92 2.75
C SER A 172 19.22 -2.11 3.62
N ILE A 173 20.21 -2.97 3.88
CA ILE A 173 20.16 -3.99 4.93
C ILE A 173 21.41 -3.82 5.79
N CYS A 174 21.22 -3.42 7.05
CA CYS A 174 22.31 -3.21 8.01
C CYS A 174 22.18 -4.21 9.16
N ALA A 175 23.09 -5.19 9.25
CA ALA A 175 22.95 -6.30 10.20
C ALA A 175 24.19 -6.53 11.07
N THR A 176 23.97 -6.98 12.30
CA THR A 176 25.03 -7.46 13.20
C THR A 176 25.01 -8.98 13.26
N SER A 177 26.15 -9.60 13.52
CA SER A 177 26.27 -11.04 13.70
C SER A 177 27.24 -11.35 14.82
N SER A 178 26.77 -12.09 15.82
CA SER A 178 27.51 -12.42 17.03
C SER A 178 27.43 -13.93 17.27
N MET A 179 28.51 -14.54 17.76
CA MET A 179 28.64 -15.99 17.99
C MET A 179 27.69 -16.60 19.02
N VAL A 180 26.76 -15.84 19.59
CA VAL A 180 25.77 -16.40 20.53
C VAL A 180 24.72 -17.28 19.81
N SER A 181 24.90 -17.61 18.53
CA SER A 181 23.89 -18.28 17.70
C SER A 181 24.24 -19.72 17.29
N GLY A 182 25.27 -20.33 17.90
CA GLY A 182 25.63 -21.74 17.61
C GLY A 182 25.69 -22.62 18.86
N GLU A 183 25.40 -23.92 18.68
CA GLU A 183 25.24 -24.92 19.74
C GLU A 183 26.52 -25.19 20.56
N SER A 184 27.69 -24.83 20.03
CA SER A 184 28.99 -25.02 20.70
C SER A 184 29.67 -23.74 21.17
N GLY A 185 29.25 -22.55 20.70
CA GLY A 185 29.90 -21.27 20.98
C GLY A 185 31.39 -21.18 20.58
N ARG A 186 31.91 -22.14 19.79
CA ARG A 186 33.36 -22.31 19.56
C ARG A 186 33.80 -22.22 18.09
N SER A 187 32.91 -22.40 17.11
CA SER A 187 33.27 -22.41 15.68
C SER A 187 32.21 -21.70 14.84
N TRP A 188 32.63 -20.86 13.89
CA TRP A 188 31.74 -20.29 12.86
C TRP A 188 31.37 -21.32 11.78
N ALA A 189 32.14 -22.41 11.68
CA ALA A 189 32.11 -23.36 10.57
C ALA A 189 31.28 -24.63 10.83
N ASP A 190 30.97 -24.99 12.08
CA ASP A 190 30.37 -26.30 12.37
C ASP A 190 28.93 -26.24 12.91
N ASP A 191 28.47 -25.10 13.41
CA ASP A 191 27.19 -25.06 14.14
C ASP A 191 26.52 -23.68 14.22
N GLY A 192 26.89 -22.77 13.32
CA GLY A 192 26.41 -21.39 13.33
C GLY A 192 25.14 -21.18 12.51
N LEU A 193 24.44 -20.05 12.76
CA LEU A 193 23.33 -19.54 11.93
C LEU A 193 23.60 -19.72 10.43
N TRP A 194 24.82 -19.45 9.97
CA TRP A 194 25.20 -19.49 8.56
C TRP A 194 25.16 -20.86 7.91
N ASN A 195 25.26 -21.94 8.68
CA ASN A 195 25.11 -23.30 8.15
C ASN A 195 23.69 -23.86 8.32
N SER A 196 22.83 -23.15 9.06
CA SER A 196 21.42 -23.51 9.18
C SER A 196 20.64 -23.18 7.90
N ASP A 197 19.57 -23.92 7.63
CA ASP A 197 18.63 -23.64 6.54
C ASP A 197 18.15 -22.17 6.55
N LEU A 198 17.82 -21.65 7.73
CA LEU A 198 17.40 -20.25 7.89
C LEU A 198 18.49 -19.27 7.46
N GLY A 199 19.73 -19.51 7.89
CA GLY A 199 20.85 -18.63 7.54
C GLY A 199 21.15 -18.67 6.04
N GLN A 200 21.09 -19.85 5.43
CA GLN A 200 21.26 -20.01 3.98
C GLN A 200 20.17 -19.27 3.21
N ARG A 201 18.89 -19.46 3.57
CA ARG A 201 17.77 -18.75 2.95
C ARG A 201 17.84 -17.23 3.16
N TYR A 202 18.30 -16.77 4.33
CA TYR A 202 18.50 -15.35 4.60
C TYR A 202 19.67 -14.77 3.78
N LEU A 203 20.72 -15.56 3.59
CA LEU A 203 21.86 -15.20 2.76
C LEU A 203 21.46 -15.06 1.29
N GLU A 204 20.66 -16.00 0.78
CA GLU A 204 20.08 -15.93 -0.57
C GLU A 204 19.22 -14.68 -0.75
N CYS A 205 18.33 -14.37 0.19
CA CYS A 205 17.48 -13.18 0.13
C CYS A 205 18.32 -11.89 0.09
N GLN A 206 19.41 -11.82 0.86
CA GLN A 206 20.33 -10.69 0.86
C GLN A 206 21.16 -10.60 -0.42
N ARG A 207 21.63 -11.73 -0.94
CA ARG A 207 22.32 -11.79 -2.23
C ARG A 207 21.42 -11.25 -3.35
N ASP A 208 20.17 -11.68 -3.37
CA ASP A 208 19.21 -11.21 -4.36
C ASP A 208 18.87 -9.73 -4.16
N ALA A 209 18.87 -9.23 -2.91
CA ALA A 209 18.76 -7.80 -2.64
C ALA A 209 19.97 -7.02 -3.16
N ALA A 210 21.19 -7.48 -2.88
CA ALA A 210 22.43 -6.88 -3.39
C ALA A 210 22.45 -6.82 -4.93
N ARG A 211 22.01 -7.88 -5.60
CA ARG A 211 21.84 -7.92 -7.07
C ARG A 211 20.85 -6.88 -7.60
N ARG A 212 19.84 -6.50 -6.81
CA ARG A 212 18.90 -5.40 -7.13
C ARG A 212 19.46 -4.01 -6.82
N GLY A 213 20.68 -3.91 -6.28
CA GLY A 213 21.32 -2.65 -5.89
C GLY A 213 21.06 -2.22 -4.44
N VAL A 214 20.50 -3.09 -3.60
CA VAL A 214 20.33 -2.82 -2.16
C VAL A 214 21.70 -2.86 -1.47
N VAL A 215 22.02 -1.86 -0.66
CA VAL A 215 23.30 -1.80 0.07
C VAL A 215 23.23 -2.72 1.29
N VAL A 216 24.00 -3.82 1.27
CA VAL A 216 24.07 -4.78 2.38
C VAL A 216 25.35 -4.55 3.19
N ARG A 217 25.20 -4.19 4.46
CA ARG A 217 26.29 -3.95 5.41
C ARG A 217 26.20 -4.90 6.59
N ARG A 218 27.31 -5.56 6.93
CA ARG A 218 27.38 -6.50 8.04
C ARG A 218 28.53 -6.20 8.98
N VAL A 219 28.22 -6.16 10.28
CA VAL A 219 29.23 -6.10 11.35
C VAL A 219 29.27 -7.43 12.09
N PHE A 220 30.40 -8.12 12.03
CA PHE A 220 30.66 -9.29 12.86
C PHE A 220 31.24 -8.85 14.21
N ILE A 221 30.65 -9.32 15.30
CA ILE A 221 31.02 -8.95 16.67
C ILE A 221 31.71 -10.15 17.31
N LEU A 222 33.05 -10.13 17.39
CA LEU A 222 33.87 -11.24 17.87
C LEU A 222 33.94 -11.28 19.39
N GLN A 223 33.72 -12.45 20.00
CA GLN A 223 33.77 -12.69 21.45
C GLN A 223 35.19 -12.78 22.01
N ALA A 224 36.10 -13.37 21.23
CA ALA A 224 37.49 -13.55 21.59
C ALA A 224 38.42 -13.20 20.41
N GLU A 225 39.67 -12.83 20.69
CA GLU A 225 40.60 -12.29 19.69
C GLU A 225 41.13 -13.39 18.73
N ASP A 226 41.23 -14.62 19.23
CA ASP A 226 41.59 -15.82 18.47
C ASP A 226 40.60 -16.15 17.36
N GLN A 227 39.33 -15.75 17.51
CA GLN A 227 38.28 -15.93 16.49
C GLN A 227 38.58 -15.20 15.18
N LEU A 228 39.42 -14.15 15.20
CA LEU A 228 39.83 -13.49 13.97
C LEU A 228 40.78 -14.38 13.15
N ALA A 229 41.58 -15.23 13.81
CA ALA A 229 42.52 -16.14 13.15
C ALA A 229 41.89 -17.47 12.75
N ASP A 230 40.63 -17.71 13.11
CA ASP A 230 39.90 -18.93 12.77
C ASP A 230 39.73 -19.05 11.24
N PRO A 231 40.23 -20.13 10.60
CA PRO A 231 40.08 -20.34 9.16
C PRO A 231 38.61 -20.32 8.71
N GLY A 232 37.73 -20.93 9.50
CA GLY A 232 36.29 -20.95 9.20
C GLY A 232 35.67 -19.56 9.18
N PHE A 233 36.10 -18.68 10.09
CA PHE A 233 35.69 -17.27 10.08
C PHE A 233 36.24 -16.50 8.87
N GLN A 234 37.49 -16.76 8.47
CA GLN A 234 38.07 -16.13 7.28
C GLN A 234 37.35 -16.54 6.00
N ASP A 235 37.00 -17.82 5.87
CA ASP A 235 36.19 -18.34 4.76
C ASP A 235 34.80 -17.72 4.75
N LEU A 236 34.15 -17.58 5.91
CA LEU A 236 32.87 -16.89 6.03
C LEU A 236 32.97 -15.42 5.60
N LEU A 237 34.02 -14.71 6.02
CA LEU A 237 34.23 -13.31 5.61
C LEU A 237 34.45 -13.19 4.11
N ALA A 238 35.26 -14.06 3.51
CA ALA A 238 35.48 -14.11 2.07
C ALA A 238 34.16 -14.37 1.34
N HIS A 239 33.40 -15.38 1.75
CA HIS A 239 32.12 -15.73 1.17
C HIS A 239 31.11 -14.56 1.23
N GLN A 240 31.02 -13.85 2.36
CA GLN A 240 30.12 -12.70 2.48
C GLN A 240 30.51 -11.54 1.54
N ARG A 241 31.82 -11.34 1.29
CA ARG A 241 32.28 -10.33 0.33
C ARG A 241 32.00 -10.73 -1.11
N ASP A 242 32.15 -12.00 -1.46
CA ASP A 242 31.86 -12.51 -2.80
C ASP A 242 30.38 -12.34 -3.17
N LEU A 243 29.50 -12.27 -2.16
CA LEU A 243 28.08 -11.96 -2.32
C LEU A 243 27.79 -10.46 -2.51
N GLY A 244 28.83 -9.61 -2.49
CA GLY A 244 28.73 -8.16 -2.69
C GLY A 244 28.41 -7.38 -1.43
N PHE A 245 28.59 -7.96 -0.24
CA PHE A 245 28.30 -7.28 1.03
C PHE A 245 29.51 -6.48 1.52
N ASP A 246 29.23 -5.34 2.14
CA ASP A 246 30.25 -4.59 2.85
C ASP A 246 30.37 -5.16 4.27
N VAL A 247 31.54 -5.71 4.60
CA VAL A 247 31.75 -6.45 5.85
C VAL A 247 32.81 -5.79 6.70
N ARG A 248 32.47 -5.56 7.97
CA ARG A 248 33.41 -5.09 9.01
C ARG A 248 33.38 -5.99 10.23
N VAL A 249 34.46 -5.96 11.00
CA VAL A 249 34.61 -6.78 12.21
C VAL A 249 34.87 -5.90 13.41
N LEU A 250 34.06 -6.05 14.45
CA LEU A 250 34.29 -5.42 15.75
C LEU A 250 35.05 -6.41 16.66
N PRO A 251 36.36 -6.21 16.87
CA PRO A 251 37.15 -7.08 17.74
C PRO A 251 36.81 -6.86 19.23
N PRO A 252 37.05 -7.85 20.11
CA PRO A 252 36.77 -7.74 21.54
C PRO A 252 37.36 -6.48 22.18
N ARG A 253 38.61 -6.14 21.85
CA ARG A 253 39.30 -4.95 22.34
C ARG A 253 38.58 -3.63 22.06
N LYS A 254 37.74 -3.52 21.01
CA LYS A 254 37.01 -2.28 20.66
C LYS A 254 35.56 -2.24 21.15
N ARG A 255 35.06 -3.29 21.79
CA ARG A 255 33.67 -3.36 22.27
C ARG A 255 33.30 -2.32 23.32
N HIS A 256 34.27 -1.85 24.09
CA HIS A 256 34.05 -0.82 25.11
C HIS A 256 33.78 0.57 24.49
N LEU A 257 34.06 0.75 23.21
CA LEU A 257 33.82 2.00 22.47
C LEU A 257 32.37 2.14 21.99
N VAL A 258 31.56 1.08 22.12
CA VAL A 258 30.19 1.05 21.62
C VAL A 258 29.18 0.76 22.74
N PRO A 259 27.94 1.27 22.66
CA PRO A 259 26.92 0.98 23.65
C PRO A 259 26.64 -0.52 23.77
N LYS A 260 26.48 -1.03 25.00
CA LYS A 260 26.16 -2.45 25.24
C LYS A 260 24.88 -2.90 24.51
N SER A 261 23.91 -2.01 24.35
CA SER A 261 22.66 -2.27 23.61
C SER A 261 22.86 -2.55 22.11
N ALA A 262 23.99 -2.11 21.55
CA ALA A 262 24.37 -2.35 20.16
C ALA A 262 25.06 -3.71 19.96
N LEU A 263 25.53 -4.36 21.03
CA LEU A 263 26.21 -5.66 20.95
C LEU A 263 25.26 -6.85 20.76
N PHE A 264 23.94 -6.64 20.84
CA PHE A 264 22.93 -7.66 20.56
C PHE A 264 22.72 -7.85 19.05
N GLY A 265 22.26 -9.05 18.65
CA GLY A 265 21.98 -9.37 17.26
C GLY A 265 20.76 -8.62 16.74
N PHE A 266 20.92 -7.84 15.66
CA PHE A 266 19.80 -7.21 14.98
C PHE A 266 20.09 -7.00 13.49
N ALA A 267 19.03 -6.85 12.70
CA ALA A 267 19.06 -6.40 11.31
C ALA A 267 18.10 -5.22 11.14
N ILE A 268 18.52 -4.20 10.40
CA ILE A 268 17.73 -3.03 10.03
C ILE A 268 17.47 -3.10 8.53
N PHE A 269 16.22 -2.86 8.14
CA PHE A 269 15.79 -2.85 6.75
C PHE A 269 15.25 -1.47 6.39
N ASP A 270 15.87 -0.85 5.37
CA ASP A 270 15.52 0.46 4.81
C ASP A 270 15.32 1.58 5.85
N ASP A 271 16.01 1.51 7.00
CA ASP A 271 15.86 2.42 8.15
C ASP A 271 14.43 2.54 8.72
N VAL A 272 13.54 1.59 8.41
CA VAL A 272 12.11 1.62 8.80
C VAL A 272 11.70 0.46 9.71
N ALA A 273 12.48 -0.62 9.73
CA ALA A 273 12.22 -1.78 10.57
C ALA A 273 13.51 -2.32 11.16
N SER A 274 13.45 -2.79 12.40
CA SER A 274 14.52 -3.56 13.01
C SER A 274 14.02 -4.92 13.48
N TYR A 275 14.67 -5.97 13.01
CA TYR A 275 14.52 -7.34 13.50
C TYR A 275 15.60 -7.58 14.57
N GLU A 276 15.20 -7.86 15.80
CA GLU A 276 16.09 -8.03 16.96
C GLU A 276 15.97 -9.45 17.50
N THR A 277 17.11 -10.11 17.74
CA THR A 277 17.16 -11.46 18.34
C THR A 277 17.88 -11.41 19.68
N THR A 278 17.24 -11.94 20.72
CA THR A 278 17.84 -12.11 22.04
C THR A 278 18.08 -13.60 22.33
N PHE A 279 19.30 -13.94 22.72
CA PHE A 279 19.74 -15.29 23.05
C PHE A 279 19.91 -15.46 24.56
N LEU A 280 19.53 -16.61 25.12
CA LEU A 280 19.96 -17.00 26.48
C LEU A 280 21.29 -17.74 26.35
N VAL A 281 22.34 -17.23 26.98
CA VAL A 281 23.52 -18.04 27.24
C VAL A 281 23.26 -18.83 28.51
N ARG A 282 22.99 -20.14 28.41
CA ARG A 282 23.01 -21.01 29.59
C ARG A 282 24.47 -21.20 30.01
N THR A 283 24.83 -20.66 31.17
CA THR A 283 26.12 -20.94 31.83
C THR A 283 26.08 -22.36 32.41
N GLY A 284 26.70 -23.31 31.72
CA GLY A 284 26.83 -24.73 32.09
C GLY A 284 27.58 -25.53 31.01
N ALA A 285 27.99 -26.77 31.31
CA ALA A 285 28.82 -27.62 30.43
C ALA A 285 28.17 -27.98 29.08
N GLU A 286 26.87 -27.72 28.90
CA GLU A 286 26.17 -27.77 27.62
C GLU A 286 25.79 -26.34 27.19
N THR A 287 26.60 -25.75 26.31
CA THR A 287 26.45 -24.35 25.87
C THR A 287 25.39 -24.21 24.78
N ARG A 288 24.18 -24.72 25.01
CA ARG A 288 23.05 -24.50 24.09
C ARG A 288 22.54 -23.07 24.23
N SER A 289 22.70 -22.28 23.17
CA SER A 289 22.05 -20.98 23.06
C SER A 289 20.67 -21.16 22.43
N THR A 290 19.62 -20.85 23.19
CA THR A 290 18.25 -20.83 22.68
C THR A 290 17.84 -19.39 22.41
N VAL A 291 17.30 -19.13 21.22
CA VAL A 291 16.63 -17.86 20.91
C VAL A 291 15.42 -17.74 21.85
N ILE A 292 15.47 -16.78 22.78
CA ILE A 292 14.38 -16.58 23.75
C ILE A 292 13.30 -15.70 23.14
N THR A 293 13.71 -14.70 22.37
CA THR A 293 12.79 -13.68 21.87
C THR A 293 13.30 -13.10 20.57
N THR A 294 12.44 -13.17 19.57
CA THR A 294 12.56 -12.37 18.36
C THR A 294 11.60 -11.20 18.47
N ARG A 295 12.06 -10.00 18.10
CA ARG A 295 11.22 -8.80 18.09
C ARG A 295 11.35 -8.08 16.77
N LEU A 296 10.21 -7.79 16.16
CA LEU A 296 10.11 -6.81 15.08
C LEU A 296 9.77 -5.44 15.67
N VAL A 297 10.63 -4.46 15.43
CA VAL A 297 10.49 -3.08 15.89
C VAL A 297 10.23 -2.18 14.69
N VAL A 298 9.05 -1.56 14.66
CA VAL A 298 8.62 -0.62 13.60
C VAL A 298 8.37 0.80 14.10
N ASN A 299 8.53 1.01 15.42
CA ASN A 299 8.43 2.34 16.01
C ASN A 299 9.60 3.21 15.52
N ARG A 300 9.29 4.33 14.87
CA ARG A 300 10.29 5.20 14.22
C ARG A 300 11.41 5.68 15.15
N ASP A 301 11.09 6.04 16.38
CA ASP A 301 12.11 6.54 17.33
C ASP A 301 13.06 5.43 17.76
N ARG A 302 12.51 4.23 18.00
CA ARG A 302 13.32 3.05 18.32
C ARG A 302 14.18 2.61 17.13
N VAL A 303 13.63 2.60 15.92
CA VAL A 303 14.39 2.27 14.71
C VAL A 303 15.50 3.30 14.47
N ARG A 304 15.22 4.60 14.61
CA ARG A 304 16.23 5.66 14.49
C ARG A 304 17.34 5.53 15.53
N ASN A 305 17.02 5.13 16.76
CA ASN A 305 18.04 4.82 17.77
C ASN A 305 18.88 3.61 17.37
N ARG A 306 18.25 2.59 16.77
CA ARG A 306 18.96 1.41 16.29
C ARG A 306 19.87 1.71 15.10
N VAL A 307 19.43 2.54 14.15
CA VAL A 307 20.24 3.03 13.03
C VAL A 307 21.49 3.75 13.55
N ARG A 308 21.33 4.67 14.51
CA ARG A 308 22.46 5.33 15.17
C ARG A 308 23.43 4.33 15.81
N GLY A 309 22.91 3.37 16.58
CA GLY A 309 23.73 2.31 17.17
C GLY A 309 24.47 1.46 16.14
N PHE A 310 23.88 1.18 14.97
CA PHE A 310 24.57 0.51 13.88
C PHE A 310 25.71 1.36 13.30
N HIS A 311 25.50 2.65 13.10
CA HIS A 311 26.55 3.55 12.62
C HIS A 311 27.72 3.65 13.60
N ASP A 312 27.43 3.69 14.91
CA ASP A 312 28.47 3.67 15.94
C ASP A 312 29.29 2.38 15.88
N LEU A 313 28.63 1.21 15.72
CA LEU A 313 29.33 -0.06 15.50
C LEU A 313 30.17 -0.03 14.22
N TRP A 314 29.58 0.43 13.13
CA TRP A 314 30.23 0.46 11.81
C TRP A 314 31.49 1.32 11.82
N ALA A 315 31.43 2.50 12.45
CA ALA A 315 32.56 3.43 12.54
C ALA A 315 33.72 2.90 13.41
N ASN A 316 33.41 2.08 14.42
CA ASN A 316 34.42 1.52 15.33
C ASN A 316 34.91 0.12 14.92
N ALA A 317 34.26 -0.52 13.95
CA ALA A 317 34.65 -1.82 13.43
C ALA A 317 35.81 -1.69 12.42
N ASP A 318 36.71 -2.67 12.46
CA ASP A 318 37.84 -2.79 11.55
C ASP A 318 37.34 -3.17 10.15
N GLU A 319 37.87 -2.49 9.13
CA GLU A 319 37.66 -2.88 7.74
C GLU A 319 38.37 -4.20 7.48
N THR A 320 37.67 -5.10 6.79
CA THR A 320 38.23 -6.40 6.48
C THR A 320 38.49 -6.47 4.97
N GLY A 321 39.70 -6.09 4.56
CA GLY A 321 40.18 -6.17 3.17
C GLY A 321 39.45 -5.26 2.18
N ALA A 322 40.16 -4.31 1.59
CA ALA A 322 39.62 -3.44 0.55
C ALA A 322 39.14 -4.24 -0.68
N ARG A 323 38.03 -3.81 -1.30
CA ARG A 323 37.64 -4.28 -2.65
C ARG A 323 38.86 -4.13 -3.57
N VAL A 324 39.36 -5.24 -4.09
CA VAL A 324 40.18 -5.17 -5.30
C VAL A 324 39.21 -4.71 -6.39
N SER A 325 39.47 -3.50 -6.89
CA SER A 325 38.78 -2.86 -8.01
C SER A 325 38.75 -3.72 -9.25
#